data_AF-A0A811Q9A2-F1
#
_entry.id   AF-A0A811Q9A2-F1
#
_cell.length_a   1.000
_cell.length_b   1.000
_cell.length_c   1.000
_cell.angle_alpha   90.00
_cell.angle_beta   90.00
_cell.angle_gamma   90.00
#
_symmetry.space_group_name_H-M   'P 1'
#
loop_
_entity.id
_entity.type
_entity.pdbx_description
1 polymer ?
#
loop_
_entity_poly.entity_id
_entity_poly.type
_entity_poly.pdbx_seq_one_letter_code
_entity_poly.pdbx_strand_id
1 'polypeptide(L)' 'MSWPEVVGWPAADATTKINRDRPDVTIEVFPWGTNVAPGYNALRVRVYVDTFYAGRPVVG' A
#
# COMPACT_ATOMS: atom_id res chain seq x y z
N MET A 1 7.04 -12.27 6.54
CA MET A 1 7.57 -10.99 7.04
C MET A 1 6.50 -9.94 6.83
N SER A 2 6.31 -9.06 7.81
CA SER A 2 5.33 -7.98 7.78
C SER A 2 6.01 -6.70 8.24
N TRP A 3 5.49 -5.54 7.79
CA TRP A 3 5.98 -4.21 8.16
C TRP A 3 4.94 -3.50 9.04
N PRO A 4 4.81 -3.84 10.33
CA PRO A 4 3.90 -3.13 11.23
C PRO A 4 4.29 -1.66 11.45
N GLU A 5 5.55 -1.30 11.24
CA GLU A 5 6.10 0.05 11.47
C GLU A 5 5.68 1.10 10.42
N VAL A 6 5.30 0.67 9.22
CA VAL A 6 4.82 1.57 8.15
C VAL A 6 3.31 1.75 8.17
N VAL A 7 2.61 1.15 9.14
CA VAL A 7 1.17 1.32 9.33
C VAL A 7 0.88 2.77 9.72
N GLY A 8 0.00 3.44 8.97
CA GLY A 8 -0.32 4.86 9.15
C GLY A 8 0.59 5.83 8.37
N TRP A 9 1.59 5.32 7.65
CA TRP A 9 2.40 6.16 6.76
C TRP A 9 1.67 6.45 5.43
N PRO A 10 2.03 7.54 4.74
CA PRO A 10 1.63 7.74 3.35
C PRO A 10 2.03 6.54 2.48
N ALA A 11 1.19 6.20 1.49
CA ALA A 11 1.42 5.09 0.57
C ALA A 11 2.83 5.11 -0.05
N ALA A 12 3.29 6.29 -0.44
CA ALA A 12 4.59 6.49 -1.09
C ALA A 12 5.76 6.16 -0.15
N ASP A 13 5.69 6.57 1.11
CA ASP A 13 6.75 6.33 2.10
C ASP A 13 6.80 4.85 2.49
N ALA A 14 5.62 4.24 2.72
CA ALA A 14 5.51 2.80 2.99
C ALA A 14 6.08 1.97 1.83
N THR A 15 5.70 2.30 0.59
CA THR A 15 6.20 1.63 -0.62
C THR A 15 7.72 1.76 -0.75
N THR A 16 8.27 2.95 -0.49
CA THR A 16 9.72 3.18 -0.54
C THR A 16 10.47 2.35 0.49
N LYS A 17 9.94 2.25 1.73
CA LYS A 17 10.54 1.44 2.79
C LYS A 17 10.49 -0.05 2.45
N ILE A 18 9.35 -0.57 2.01
CA ILE A 18 9.19 -1.97 1.62
C ILE A 18 10.12 -2.32 0.46
N ASN A 19 10.23 -1.47 -0.56
CA ASN A 19 11.11 -1.69 -1.71
C ASN A 19 12.60 -1.72 -1.30
N ARG A 20 13.00 -0.88 -0.34
CA ARG A 20 14.37 -0.91 0.21
C ARG A 20 14.66 -2.19 0.98
N ASP A 21 13.70 -2.67 1.78
CA ASP A 21 13.89 -3.86 2.61
C ASP A 21 13.80 -5.14 1.77
N ARG A 22 12.95 -5.16 0.75
CA ARG A 22 12.71 -6.27 -0.17
C ARG A 22 12.53 -5.73 -1.60
N PRO A 23 13.61 -5.55 -2.37
CA PRO A 23 13.50 -5.13 -3.77
C PRO A 23 13.03 -6.28 -4.69
N ASP A 24 12.95 -7.50 -4.17
CA ASP A 24 12.55 -8.72 -4.87
C ASP A 24 11.03 -8.94 -4.90
N VAL A 25 10.25 -8.11 -4.19
CA VAL A 25 8.79 -8.25 -4.11
C VAL A 25 8.06 -7.15 -4.88
N THR A 26 6.96 -7.51 -5.51
CA THR A 26 6.06 -6.57 -6.18
C THR A 26 5.14 -5.93 -5.15
N ILE A 27 5.13 -4.59 -5.11
CA ILE A 27 4.28 -3.82 -4.19
C ILE A 27 3.00 -3.41 -4.94
N GLU A 28 1.85 -3.86 -4.44
CA GLU A 28 0.53 -3.47 -4.95
C GLU A 28 -0.15 -2.58 -3.90
N VAL A 29 -0.54 -1.36 -4.27
CA VAL A 29 -1.24 -0.42 -3.38
C VAL A 29 -2.73 -0.45 -3.69
N PHE A 30 -3.56 -0.69 -2.68
CA PHE A 30 -5.01 -0.73 -2.80
C PHE A 30 -5.67 0.22 -1.80
N PRO A 31 -6.78 0.87 -2.18
CA PRO A 31 -7.65 1.54 -1.22
C PRO A 31 -8.16 0.56 -0.16
N TRP A 32 -8.28 1.03 1.08
CA TRP A 32 -8.89 0.25 2.16
C TRP A 32 -10.30 -0.19 1.77
N GLY A 33 -10.63 -1.46 1.99
CA GLY A 33 -11.91 -2.06 1.58
C GLY A 33 -11.94 -2.63 0.15
N THR A 34 -10.86 -2.51 -0.63
CA THR A 34 -10.78 -3.18 -1.94
C THR A 34 -10.76 -4.70 -1.76
N ASN A 35 -11.73 -5.37 -2.38
CA ASN A 35 -11.78 -6.83 -2.40
C ASN A 35 -10.82 -7.34 -3.47
N VAL A 36 -9.67 -7.87 -3.04
CA VAL A 36 -8.65 -8.42 -3.94
C VAL A 36 -8.74 -9.94 -3.91
N ALA A 37 -8.71 -10.56 -5.09
CA ALA A 37 -8.79 -12.02 -5.23
C ALA A 37 -7.81 -12.74 -4.27
N PRO A 38 -8.28 -13.76 -3.53
CA PRO A 38 -7.42 -14.56 -2.66
C PRO A 38 -6.45 -15.36 -3.53
N GLY A 39 -5.18 -14.99 -3.47
CA GLY A 39 -4.10 -15.66 -4.18
C GLY A 39 -2.81 -15.42 -3.44
N TYR A 40 -2.24 -16.47 -2.85
CA TYR A 40 -0.97 -16.39 -2.15
C TYR A 40 0.15 -16.19 -3.17
N ASN A 41 0.93 -15.13 -3.00
CA ASN A 41 2.16 -14.90 -3.74
C ASN A 41 3.22 -14.41 -2.75
N ALA A 42 4.25 -15.23 -2.55
CA ALA A 42 5.34 -14.93 -1.61
C ALA A 42 6.23 -13.75 -2.06
N LEU A 43 6.15 -13.37 -3.34
CA LEU A 43 6.86 -12.24 -3.94
C LEU A 43 5.96 -11.01 -4.08
N ARG A 44 4.85 -10.93 -3.33
CA ARG A 44 3.93 -9.81 -3.40
C ARG A 44 3.63 -9.24 -2.03
N VAL A 45 3.70 -7.92 -1.93
CA VAL A 45 3.27 -7.15 -0.75
C VAL A 45 2.07 -6.30 -1.15
N ARG A 46 0.96 -6.43 -0.42
CA ARG A 46 -0.24 -5.61 -0.60
C ARG A 46 -0.29 -4.55 0.49
N VAL A 47 -0.31 -3.28 0.08
CA VAL A 47 -0.42 -2.14 0.99
C VAL A 47 -1.83 -1.58 0.88
N TYR A 48 -2.61 -1.67 1.96
CA TYR A 48 -3.94 -1.10 2.03
C TYR A 48 -3.87 0.29 2.64
N VAL A 49 -4.32 1.29 1.89
CA VAL A 49 -4.25 2.69 2.32
C VAL A 49 -5.64 3.24 2.55
N ASP A 50 -5.85 3.85 3.71
CA ASP A 50 -7.07 4.56 4.02
C ASP A 50 -7.05 5.89 3.24
N THR A 51 -7.86 5.98 2.18
CA THR A 51 -7.92 7.15 1.29
C THR A 51 -9.02 8.14 1.69
N PHE A 52 -9.49 8.20 2.94
CA PHE A 52 -10.59 9.10 3.33
C PHE A 52 -10.29 10.61 3.29
N TYR A 53 -9.19 11.08 2.67
CA TYR A 53 -8.98 12.50 2.39
C TYR A 53 -8.48 12.78 0.98
N ALA A 54 -9.41 12.84 0.04
CA ALA A 54 -9.38 13.88 -0.98
C ALA A 54 -10.59 14.79 -0.71
N GLY A 55 -10.35 15.90 0.00
CA GLY A 55 -11.30 17.02 -0.01
C GLY A 55 -11.66 17.32 -1.47
N ARG A 56 -12.96 17.42 -1.71
CA ARG A 56 -13.61 17.65 -3.01
C ARG A 56 -12.72 18.50 -3.96
N PRO A 57 -12.12 17.93 -5.02
CA PRO A 57 -11.38 18.73 -5.97
C PRO A 57 -12.37 19.60 -6.75
N VAL A 58 -12.32 20.91 -6.53
CA VAL A 58 -13.00 21.91 -7.37
C VAL A 58 -12.05 22.33 -8.48
N VAL A 59 -12.52 22.27 -9.72
CA VAL A 59 -11.85 22.91 -10.86
C VAL A 59 -11.98 24.43 -10.70
N GLY A 60 -10.85 25.12 -10.80
CA GLY A 60 -10.73 26.55 -11.08
C GLY A 60 -9.72 26.74 -12.19
#